data_AF-A0A433ZTF0-F1
#
_entry.id   AF-A0A433ZTF0-F1
#
_cell.length_a   1.000
_cell.length_b   1.000
_cell.length_c   1.000
_cell.angle_alpha   90.00
_cell.angle_beta   90.00
_cell.angle_gamma   90.00
#
_symmetry.space_group_name_H-M   'P 1'
#
loop_
_entity.id
_entity.type
_entity.pdbx_description
1 polymer ?
#
loop_
_entity_poly.entity_id
_entity_poly.type
_entity_poly.pdbx_seq_one_letter_code
_entity_poly.pdbx_strand_id
1 'polypeptide(L)'
;MERIPLTTFATEIGQHKAAEMLGVRQSAISKAILKKRNIYVIKNHDGTVEAEEVKTFPSGKTTDATALLKFSPFRICAGTFFNTAPHKAVSE
;
A
#
# COMPACT_ATOMS: atom_id res chain seq x y z
N MET A 1 0.85 14.09 -19.48
CA MET A 1 0.91 12.73 -18.94
C MET A 1 2.14 12.66 -18.07
N GLU A 2 1.99 12.40 -16.77
CA GLU A 2 3.11 12.32 -15.83
C GLU A 2 3.20 10.89 -15.28
N ARG A 3 4.41 10.30 -15.32
CA ARG A 3 4.65 8.94 -14.83
C ARG A 3 5.42 8.99 -13.51
N ILE A 4 4.78 8.54 -12.44
CA ILE A 4 5.28 8.61 -11.06
C ILE A 4 5.39 7.19 -10.50
N PRO A 5 6.48 6.81 -9.81
CA PRO A 5 6.54 5.51 -9.15
C PRO A 5 5.50 5.40 -8.04
N LEU A 6 4.91 4.22 -7.86
CA LEU A 6 3.85 3.98 -6.87
C LEU A 6 4.25 4.37 -5.45
N THR A 7 5.52 4.17 -5.08
CA THR A 7 6.06 4.52 -3.76
C THR A 7 6.00 6.01 -3.48
N THR A 8 6.37 6.84 -4.46
CA THR A 8 6.34 8.30 -4.33
C THR A 8 4.89 8.78 -4.30
N PHE A 9 4.06 8.30 -5.22
CA PHE A 9 2.63 8.63 -5.26
C PHE A 9 1.91 8.30 -3.95
N ALA A 10 2.18 7.14 -3.35
CA ALA A 10 1.61 6.75 -2.07
C ALA A 10 2.17 7.55 -0.87
N THR A 11 3.35 8.14 -0.99
CA THR A 11 3.96 8.99 0.04
C THR A 11 3.36 10.40 0.02
N GLU A 12 3.12 10.94 -1.17
CA GLU A 12 2.55 12.28 -1.35
C GLU A 12 1.07 12.34 -0.93
N ILE A 13 0.27 11.38 -1.39
CA ILE A 13 -1.20 11.42 -1.26
C ILE A 13 -1.68 10.53 -0.09
N GLY A 14 -0.86 9.55 0.29
CA GLY A 14 -1.21 8.52 1.27
C GLY A 14 -1.78 7.25 0.63
N GLN A 15 -1.52 6.10 1.26
CA GLN A 15 -1.87 4.78 0.73
C GLN A 15 -3.38 4.57 0.57
N HIS A 16 -4.21 5.15 1.46
CA HIS A 16 -5.66 4.97 1.41
C HIS A 16 -6.27 5.70 0.21
N LYS A 17 -5.95 6.98 0.04
CA LYS A 17 -6.37 7.80 -1.09
C LYS A 17 -5.82 7.28 -2.42
N ALA A 18 -4.55 6.87 -2.45
CA ALA A 18 -3.97 6.24 -3.64
C ALA A 18 -4.73 4.97 -4.05
N ALA A 19 -5.18 4.17 -3.08
CA ALA A 19 -5.97 2.97 -3.35
C ALA A 19 -7.36 3.29 -3.89
N GLU A 20 -8.02 4.33 -3.34
CA GLU A 20 -9.32 4.82 -3.82
C GLU A 20 -9.23 5.31 -5.27
N MET A 21 -8.23 6.13 -5.59
CA MET A 21 -8.02 6.63 -6.97
C MET A 21 -7.74 5.52 -7.97
N LEU A 22 -7.03 4.47 -7.56
CA LEU A 22 -6.70 3.31 -8.40
C LEU A 22 -7.77 2.21 -8.38
N GLY A 23 -8.86 2.38 -7.60
CA GLY A 23 -9.93 1.37 -7.49
C GLY A 23 -9.48 0.05 -6.85
N VAL A 24 -8.47 0.07 -5.97
CA VAL A 24 -7.95 -1.12 -5.27
C VAL A 24 -8.07 -0.99 -3.76
N ARG A 25 -7.85 -2.09 -3.03
CA ARG A 25 -7.77 -2.04 -1.57
C ARG A 25 -6.43 -1.47 -1.12
N GLN A 26 -6.40 -0.70 -0.02
CA GLN A 26 -5.15 -0.18 0.57
C GLN A 26 -4.13 -1.28 0.88
N SER A 27 -4.59 -2.49 1.23
CA SER A 27 -3.71 -3.65 1.44
C SER A 27 -2.98 -4.10 0.18
N ALA A 28 -3.53 -3.86 -1.03
CA ALA A 28 -2.86 -4.15 -2.29
C ALA A 28 -1.68 -3.19 -2.52
N ILE A 29 -1.86 -1.89 -2.22
CA ILE A 29 -0.80 -0.88 -2.28
C ILE A 29 0.32 -1.24 -1.29
N SER A 30 -0.04 -1.58 -0.05
CA SER A 30 0.93 -2.02 0.96
C SER A 30 1.72 -3.25 0.49
N LYS A 31 1.05 -4.28 -0.03
CA LYS A 31 1.71 -5.48 -0.58
C LYS A 31 2.63 -5.17 -1.76
N ALA A 32 2.24 -4.23 -2.63
CA ALA A 32 3.05 -3.84 -3.77
C ALA A 32 4.36 -3.16 -3.36
N ILE A 33 4.28 -2.25 -2.38
CA ILE A 33 5.45 -1.57 -1.79
C ILE A 33 6.35 -2.57 -1.08
N LEU A 34 5.79 -3.45 -0.24
CA LEU A 34 6.53 -4.48 0.50
C LEU A 34 7.30 -5.44 -0.42
N LYS A 35 6.69 -5.81 -1.54
CA LYS A 35 7.29 -6.67 -2.56
C LYS A 35 8.20 -5.92 -3.55
N LYS A 36 8.37 -4.60 -3.38
CA LYS A 36 9.16 -3.75 -4.28
C LYS A 36 8.82 -3.97 -5.76
N ARG A 37 7.52 -4.11 -6.07
CA ARG A 37 7.06 -4.27 -7.46
C ARG A 37 7.38 -2.98 -8.24
N ASN A 38 7.80 -3.13 -9.49
CA ASN A 38 8.10 -1.98 -10.35
C ASN A 38 6.80 -1.45 -10.98
N ILE A 39 6.04 -0.68 -10.19
CA ILE A 39 4.74 -0.12 -10.58
C ILE A 39 4.84 1.39 -10.75
N TYR A 40 4.25 1.90 -11.82
CA TYR A 40 4.16 3.31 -12.13
C TYR A 40 2.71 3.73 -12.25
N VAL A 41 2.41 4.91 -11.72
CA VAL A 41 1.12 5.59 -11.81
C VAL A 41 1.25 6.67 -12.88
N ILE A 42 0.31 6.68 -13.80
CA ILE A 42 0.21 7.65 -14.89
C ILE A 42 -0.92 8.61 -14.53
N LYS A 43 -0.58 9.90 -14.37
CA LYS A 43 -1.56 10.98 -14.24
C LYS A 43 -1.79 11.60 -15.62
N ASN A 44 -3.01 11.49 -16.12
CA ASN A 44 -3.42 12.16 -17.36
C ASN A 44 -3.81 13.61 -17.07
N HIS A 45 -3.78 14.46 -18.09
CA HIS A 45 -4.18 15.88 -17.94
C HIS A 45 -5.66 16.03 -17.62
N ASP A 46 -6.47 15.05 -18.01
CA ASP A 46 -7.91 14.99 -17.74
C ASP A 46 -8.23 14.63 -16.28
N GLY A 47 -7.21 14.35 -15.46
CA GLY A 47 -7.35 13.97 -14.06
C GLY A 47 -7.58 12.47 -13.84
N THR A 48 -7.65 11.67 -14.91
CA THR A 48 -7.67 10.22 -14.79
C THR A 48 -6.32 9.68 -14.32
N VAL A 49 -6.37 8.64 -13.49
CA VAL A 49 -5.20 7.99 -12.93
C VAL A 49 -5.19 6.53 -13.37
N GLU A 50 -4.10 6.15 -14.01
CA GLU A 50 -3.86 4.79 -14.50
C GLU A 50 -2.62 4.22 -13.83
N ALA A 51 -2.48 2.89 -13.82
CA ALA A 51 -1.31 2.23 -13.26
C ALA A 51 -0.84 1.06 -14.12
N GLU A 52 0.47 0.97 -14.29
CA GLU A 52 1.15 -0.07 -15.07
C GLU A 52 2.23 -0.75 -14.23
N GLU A 53 2.37 -2.07 -14.36
CA GLU A 53 3.45 -2.84 -13.77
C GLU A 53 4.42 -3.33 -14.85
N VAL A 54 5.71 -3.05 -14.66
CA VAL A 54 6.77 -3.60 -15.50
C VAL A 54 7.31 -4.87 -14.86
N LYS A 55 7.18 -5.99 -15.55
CA LYS A 55 7.71 -7.29 -15.12
C LYS A 55 8.48 -7.95 -16.26
N THR A 56 9.62 -8.54 -15.94
CA THR A 56 10.42 -9.29 -16.90
C THR A 56 9.69 -10.57 -17.33
N PHE A 57 9.84 -10.91 -18.60
CA PHE A 57 9.41 -12.18 -19.16
C PHE A 57 10.63 -13.10 -19.32
N PRO A 58 10.55 -14.39 -18.97
CA PRO A 58 9.41 -15.10 -18.38
C PRO A 58 9.15 -14.68 -16.93
N SER A 59 7.89 -14.77 -16.47
CA SER A 59 7.54 -14.53 -15.07
C SER A 59 7.96 -15.70 -14.16
N GLY A 60 9.20 -16.15 -14.28
CA GLY A 60 9.80 -17.14 -13.40
C GLY A 60 9.96 -16.55 -12.01
N LYS A 61 9.71 -17.37 -10.99
CA LYS A 61 9.99 -17.00 -9.59
C LYS A 61 11.51 -16.93 -9.47
N THR A 62 12.14 -15.79 -9.78
CA THR A 62 13.52 -15.56 -9.36
C THR A 62 13.48 -15.62 -7.85
N THR A 63 13.96 -16.74 -7.30
CA THR A 63 14.18 -16.92 -5.88
C THR A 63 15.03 -15.75 -5.43
N ASP A 64 14.41 -14.81 -4.72
CA ASP A 64 15.07 -13.65 -4.15
C ASP A 64 16.22 -14.15 -3.27
N ALA A 65 17.45 -14.09 -3.78
CA ALA A 65 18.67 -14.36 -3.03
C ALA A 65 18.82 -13.44 -1.79
N THR A 66 17.93 -12.46 -1.65
CA THR A 66 17.83 -11.52 -0.52
C THR A 66 16.90 -12.02 0.61
N ALA A 67 16.54 -13.31 0.65
CA ALA A 67 15.88 -13.92 1.80
C ALA A 67 16.81 -14.13 3.02
N LEU A 68 18.13 -13.89 2.89
CA LEU A 68 19.13 -14.17 3.93
C LEU A 68 19.41 -13.03 4.94
N LEU A 69 18.62 -11.94 4.98
CA LEU A 69 18.80 -10.88 5.99
C LEU A 69 17.54 -10.56 6.81
N LYS A 70 16.59 -11.50 6.93
CA LYS A 70 15.40 -11.31 7.79
C LYS A 70 15.24 -12.41 8.82
N PHE A 71 16.21 -12.49 9.74
CA PHE A 71 15.95 -12.86 11.12
C PHE A 71 16.50 -11.75 12.03
N SER A 72 15.79 -10.63 12.09
CA SER A 72 15.83 -9.77 13.27
C SER A 72 14.55 -10.04 14.09
N PRO A 73 14.65 -10.66 15.27
CA PRO A 73 13.50 -10.98 16.09
C PRO A 73 13.10 -9.76 16.92
N PHE A 74 12.59 -8.71 16.29
CA PHE A 74 11.86 -7.68 17.06
C PHE A 74 10.37 -7.99 17.07
N ARG A 75 10.11 -8.77 18.12
CA ARG A 75 8.90 -9.34 18.66
C ARG A 75 7.86 -8.26 18.94
N ILE A 76 6.63 -8.66 18.66
CA ILE A 76 5.36 -8.00 18.95
C ILE A 76 5.29 -7.57 20.42
N CYS A 77 5.04 -6.28 20.68
CA CYS A 77 4.37 -5.87 21.91
C CYS A 77 2.90 -5.65 21.58
N ALA A 78 2.06 -6.54 22.11
CA ALA A 78 0.62 -6.38 22.21
C ALA A 78 0.27 -5.38 23.32
N GLY A 79 -0.84 -4.67 23.16
CA GLY A 79 -1.43 -3.75 24.14
C GLY A 79 -1.73 -2.40 23.49
N THR A 80 -2.94 -1.83 23.50
CA THR A 80 -4.05 -1.99 24.44
C THR A 80 -5.33 -1.38 23.83
N PHE A 81 -6.46 -2.05 24.07
CA PHE A 81 -7.80 -1.49 24.32
C PHE A 81 -8.40 -0.48 23.31
N PHE A 82 -9.22 -1.01 22.39
CA PHE A 82 -10.44 -0.32 21.99
C PHE A 82 -11.46 -0.47 23.14
N ASN A 83 -11.86 0.63 23.77
CA ASN A 83 -13.08 0.64 24.57
C ASN A 83 -14.01 1.75 24.05
N THR A 84 -15.01 1.32 23.30
CA THR A 84 -16.18 2.09 22.87
C THR A 84 -17.10 2.28 24.06
N ALA A 85 -17.34 3.53 24.46
CA ALA A 85 -18.40 3.89 25.40
C ALA A 85 -19.62 4.43 24.64
N PRO A 86 -20.81 3.83 24.78
CA PRO A 86 -22.08 4.51 24.56
C PRO A 86 -22.66 4.95 25.90
N HIS A 87 -22.92 6.24 26.10
CA HIS A 87 -23.81 6.69 27.16
C HIS A 87 -24.91 7.58 26.57
N LYS A 88 -26.02 6.92 26.25
CA LYS A 88 -27.32 7.56 26.05
C LYS A 88 -27.99 7.56 27.43
N ALA A 89 -28.14 8.72 28.05
CA ALA A 89 -29.03 8.89 29.20
C ALA A 89 -30.01 10.00 28.86
N VAL A 90 -31.27 9.61 28.78
CA VAL A 90 -32.48 10.44 28.76
C VAL A 90 -32.82 10.72 30.21
N SER A 91 -33.01 11.99 30.57
CA SER A 91 -33.70 12.41 31.80
C SER A 91 -34.44 13.72 31.53
N GLU A 92 -35.76 13.65 31.67
CA GLU A 92 -36.81 14.70 31.81
C GLU A 92 -36.91 15.85 30.80
#